data_AF-A0A917ZYG7-F1
#
_entry.id   AF-A0A917ZYG7-F1
#
_cell.length_a   1.000
_cell.length_b   1.000
_cell.length_c   1.000
_cell.angle_alpha   90.00
_cell.angle_beta   90.00
_cell.angle_gamma   90.00
#
_symmetry.space_group_name_H-M   'P 1'
#
loop_
_entity.id
_entity.type
_entity.pdbx_description
1 polymer ?
#
loop_
_entity_poly.entity_id
_entity_poly.type
_entity_poly.pdbx_seq_one_letter_code
_entity_poly.pdbx_strand_id
1 'polypeptide(L)'
;MSRTGSPNTSALQEADPRVPFPRSQPPTSCQDKPDLFAHEHGDNGPEAHKRIEQARTLCAACPLAKHCLKWALANPSLVPTGIWAGTTARQRTVLRRRLVDRLGKNWVAVVAETDRNRRERATAARHTPLTVRDARLVRLDRELNGPMPRIRLPLTHEQQEHNRARLTAGLTGKTV
;
A
#
# COMPACT_ATOMS: atom_id res chain seq x y z
N MET A 1 -0.57 -48.58 24.67
CA MET A 1 -1.01 -47.18 24.50
C MET A 1 0.21 -46.32 24.21
N SER A 2 0.62 -46.21 22.96
CA SER A 2 1.82 -45.46 22.58
C SER A 2 1.39 -44.21 21.81
N ARG A 3 1.39 -43.06 22.49
CA ARG A 3 1.27 -41.75 21.84
C ARG A 3 2.62 -41.42 21.22
N THR A 4 2.79 -41.74 19.94
CA THR A 4 3.83 -41.14 19.11
C THR A 4 3.47 -39.66 18.94
N GLY A 5 4.09 -38.81 19.76
CA GLY A 5 4.08 -37.38 19.54
C GLY A 5 4.80 -37.11 18.22
N SER A 6 4.03 -36.77 17.19
CA SER A 6 4.59 -36.16 15.99
C SER A 6 5.36 -34.92 16.44
N PRO A 7 6.65 -34.75 16.08
CA PRO A 7 7.34 -33.51 16.39
C PRO A 7 6.55 -32.41 15.70
N ASN A 8 5.99 -31.51 16.49
CA ASN A 8 5.28 -30.35 16.01
C ASN A 8 6.33 -29.51 15.28
N THR A 9 6.48 -29.76 13.98
CA THR A 9 7.16 -28.89 13.04
C THR A 9 6.37 -27.60 13.07
N SER A 10 6.75 -26.70 13.97
CA SER A 10 6.55 -25.26 13.80
C SER A 10 7.23 -24.94 12.48
N ALA A 11 6.47 -25.12 11.40
CA ALA A 11 6.88 -24.87 10.04
C ALA A 11 7.57 -23.52 10.01
N LEU A 12 8.77 -23.47 9.44
CA LEU A 12 9.46 -22.23 9.13
C LEU A 12 8.45 -21.36 8.38
N GLN A 13 7.83 -20.43 9.09
CA GLN A 13 6.66 -19.74 8.58
C GLN A 13 7.18 -18.78 7.52
N GLU A 14 6.96 -19.12 6.26
CA GLU A 14 7.50 -18.35 5.15
C GLU A 14 6.65 -17.10 4.92
N ALA A 15 7.30 -15.98 4.59
CA ALA A 15 6.59 -14.76 4.24
C ALA A 15 5.77 -14.97 2.95
N ASP A 16 4.61 -14.32 2.83
CA ASP A 16 3.81 -14.37 1.61
C ASP A 16 4.68 -13.85 0.44
N PRO A 17 5.00 -14.69 -0.56
CA PRO A 17 5.93 -14.33 -1.63
C PRO A 17 5.40 -13.19 -2.51
N ARG A 18 4.09 -12.91 -2.48
CA ARG A 18 3.46 -11.83 -3.23
C ARG A 18 3.81 -10.45 -2.65
N VAL A 19 4.19 -10.39 -1.38
CA VAL A 19 4.61 -9.16 -0.69
C VAL A 19 6.01 -9.40 -0.12
N PRO A 20 7.08 -9.21 -0.92
CA PRO A 20 8.45 -9.48 -0.48
C PRO A 20 8.91 -8.48 0.58
N PHE A 21 9.85 -8.91 1.43
CA PHE A 21 10.45 -8.04 2.44
C PHE A 21 11.19 -6.86 1.80
N PRO A 22 10.95 -5.62 2.24
CA PRO A 22 11.61 -4.45 1.67
C PRO A 22 13.08 -4.39 2.06
N ARG A 23 13.95 -4.11 1.08
CA ARG A 23 15.39 -3.98 1.28
C ARG A 23 15.85 -2.57 0.90
N SER A 24 16.82 -2.04 1.64
CA SER A 24 17.59 -0.83 1.30
C SER A 24 19.08 -1.20 1.27
N GLN A 25 19.87 -0.41 0.53
CA GLN A 25 21.32 -0.55 0.54
C GLN A 25 21.96 -0.04 1.84
N PRO A 26 21.75 1.22 2.28
CA PRO A 26 22.16 1.62 3.61
C PRO A 26 21.26 0.98 4.67
N PRO A 27 21.78 0.73 5.88
CA PRO A 27 20.96 0.26 6.98
C PRO A 27 19.89 1.31 7.31
N THR A 28 18.73 0.82 7.74
CA THR A 28 17.62 1.66 8.19
C THR A 28 17.73 1.92 9.68
N SER A 29 17.10 2.98 10.18
CA SER A 29 17.17 3.34 11.60
C SER A 29 16.71 2.22 12.55
N CYS A 30 15.84 1.31 12.11
CA CYS A 30 15.42 0.15 12.91
C CYS A 30 16.42 -1.01 12.92
N GLN A 31 17.36 -1.04 11.97
CA GLN A 31 18.50 -1.94 12.01
C GLN A 31 19.62 -1.35 12.88
N ASP A 32 19.83 -0.03 12.84
CA ASP A 32 20.86 0.64 13.64
C ASP A 32 20.50 0.73 15.14
N LYS A 33 19.20 0.86 15.46
CA LYS A 33 18.71 1.09 16.84
C LYS A 33 17.53 0.18 17.18
N PRO A 34 17.69 -1.16 17.21
CA PRO A 34 16.59 -2.10 17.38
C PRO A 34 15.78 -1.88 18.67
N ASP A 35 16.43 -1.47 19.77
CA ASP A 35 15.78 -1.26 21.07
C ASP A 35 14.69 -0.17 21.05
N LEU A 36 14.81 0.82 20.16
CA LEU A 36 13.80 1.87 19.99
C LEU A 36 12.52 1.33 19.34
N PHE A 37 12.60 0.23 18.60
CA PHE A 37 11.47 -0.37 17.90
C PHE A 37 10.90 -1.59 18.62
N ALA A 38 11.56 -2.06 19.68
CA ALA A 38 11.04 -3.08 20.57
C ALA A 38 9.83 -2.55 21.34
N HIS A 39 8.70 -3.28 21.28
CA HIS A 39 7.47 -2.90 21.97
C HIS A 39 6.59 -4.14 22.16
N GLU A 40 6.28 -4.44 23.42
CA GLU A 40 5.52 -5.62 23.82
C GLU A 40 4.04 -5.31 24.03
N HIS A 41 3.21 -6.36 24.04
CA HIS A 41 1.80 -6.22 24.38
C HIS A 41 1.64 -5.76 25.83
N GLY A 42 0.96 -4.63 26.04
CA GLY A 42 0.68 -4.10 27.38
C GLY A 42 1.63 -2.99 27.85
N ASP A 43 2.67 -2.69 27.08
CA ASP A 43 3.63 -1.61 27.36
C ASP A 43 2.99 -0.23 27.08
N ASN A 44 2.25 0.31 28.05
CA ASN A 44 1.49 1.58 27.91
C ASN A 44 1.99 2.68 28.85
N GLY A 45 3.21 2.55 29.38
CA GLY A 45 3.82 3.55 30.26
C GLY A 45 4.19 4.85 29.53
N PRO A 46 4.40 5.96 30.26
CA PRO A 46 4.87 7.22 29.67
C PRO A 46 6.17 7.07 28.86
N GLU A 47 7.10 6.24 29.32
CA GLU A 47 8.36 5.92 28.63
C GLU A 47 8.11 5.19 27.33
N ALA A 48 7.17 4.23 27.34
CA ALA A 48 6.74 3.49 26.16
C ALA A 48 6.18 4.43 25.10
N HIS A 49 5.31 5.36 25.50
CA HIS A 49 4.76 6.38 24.61
C HIS A 49 5.85 7.26 23.99
N LYS A 50 6.81 7.74 24.81
CA LYS A 50 7.95 8.53 24.30
C LYS A 50 8.76 7.76 23.26
N ARG A 51 9.06 6.48 23.54
CA ARG A 51 9.78 5.60 22.60
C ARG A 51 8.99 5.36 21.32
N ILE A 52 7.68 5.14 21.42
CA ILE A 52 6.80 4.97 20.26
C ILE A 52 6.82 6.21 19.37
N GLU A 53 6.73 7.42 19.95
CA GLU A 53 6.79 8.65 19.17
C GLU A 53 8.15 8.84 18.51
N GLN A 54 9.26 8.56 19.20
CA GLN A 54 10.60 8.59 18.61
C GLN A 54 10.72 7.61 17.43
N ALA A 55 10.26 6.37 17.61
CA ALA A 55 10.27 5.37 16.55
C ALA A 55 9.36 5.77 15.37
N ARG A 56 8.23 6.43 15.63
CA ARG A 56 7.33 6.96 14.60
C ARG A 56 8.00 8.04 13.76
N THR A 57 8.72 8.97 14.39
CA THR A 57 9.48 10.01 13.67
C THR A 57 10.50 9.37 12.73
N LEU A 58 11.26 8.37 13.21
CA LEU A 58 12.22 7.64 12.37
C LEU A 58 11.54 6.85 11.24
N CYS A 59 10.41 6.20 11.53
CA CYS A 59 9.63 5.51 10.51
C CYS A 59 9.09 6.46 9.43
N ALA A 60 8.69 7.68 9.79
CA ALA A 60 8.15 8.66 8.84
C ALA A 60 9.20 9.13 7.83
N ALA A 61 10.48 9.21 8.24
CA ALA A 61 11.60 9.53 7.37
C ALA A 61 12.11 8.34 6.54
N CYS A 62 11.72 7.10 6.89
CA CYS A 62 12.21 5.90 6.24
C CYS A 62 11.64 5.72 4.82
N PRO A 63 12.49 5.60 3.77
CA PRO A 63 12.02 5.43 2.40
C PRO A 63 11.24 4.11 2.19
N LEU A 64 11.46 3.13 3.07
CA LEU A 64 10.80 1.83 3.02
C LEU A 64 9.49 1.77 3.79
N ALA A 65 9.07 2.82 4.51
CA ALA A 65 7.93 2.78 5.44
C ALA A 65 6.66 2.19 4.82
N LYS A 66 6.32 2.57 3.59
CA LYS A 66 5.14 2.06 2.88
C LYS A 66 5.23 0.56 2.59
N HIS A 67 6.40 0.07 2.19
CA HIS A 67 6.60 -1.35 1.90
C HIS A 67 6.71 -2.16 3.19
N CYS A 68 7.37 -1.61 4.22
CA CYS A 68 7.46 -2.18 5.55
C CYS A 68 6.07 -2.38 6.17
N LEU A 69 5.18 -1.39 6.06
CA LEU A 69 3.80 -1.52 6.54
C LEU A 69 3.04 -2.63 5.80
N LYS A 70 3.10 -2.66 4.47
CA LYS A 70 2.41 -3.70 3.68
C LYS A 70 2.90 -5.10 4.05
N TRP A 71 4.22 -5.26 4.16
CA TRP A 71 4.83 -6.52 4.55
C TRP A 71 4.39 -6.96 5.96
N ALA A 72 4.43 -6.05 6.93
CA ALA A 72 4.04 -6.32 8.30
C ALA A 72 2.54 -6.65 8.45
N LEU A 73 1.68 -6.06 7.60
CA LEU A 73 0.25 -6.38 7.58
C LEU A 73 -0.03 -7.72 6.90
N ALA A 74 0.73 -8.07 5.86
CA ALA A 74 0.56 -9.33 5.11
C ALA A 74 1.09 -10.54 5.90
N ASN A 75 2.10 -10.33 6.76
CA ASN A 75 2.80 -11.38 7.49
C ASN A 75 2.66 -11.26 9.02
N PRO A 76 1.43 -11.26 9.58
CA PRO A 76 1.22 -10.95 11.00
C PRO A 76 1.94 -11.92 11.94
N SER A 77 2.11 -13.19 11.56
CA SER A 77 2.81 -14.21 12.36
C SER A 77 4.31 -13.95 12.50
N LEU A 78 4.92 -13.26 11.53
CA LEU A 78 6.35 -12.94 11.54
C LEU A 78 6.68 -11.69 12.36
N VAL A 79 5.66 -10.88 12.62
CA VAL A 79 5.79 -9.62 13.36
C VAL A 79 4.72 -9.50 14.45
N PRO A 80 4.71 -10.43 15.43
CA PRO A 80 3.71 -10.44 16.49
C PRO A 80 3.80 -9.18 17.38
N THR A 81 5.00 -8.63 17.57
CA THR A 81 5.28 -7.49 18.44
C THR A 81 6.08 -6.40 17.71
N GLY A 82 6.53 -5.38 18.44
CA GLY A 82 7.38 -4.31 17.93
C GLY A 82 6.67 -3.26 17.07
N ILE A 83 7.43 -2.21 16.77
CA ILE A 83 7.01 -1.06 15.97
C ILE A 83 7.46 -1.27 14.53
N TRP A 84 6.50 -1.35 13.62
CA TRP A 84 6.75 -1.53 12.19
C TRP A 84 6.08 -0.40 11.42
N ALA A 85 6.85 0.34 10.64
CA ALA A 85 6.37 1.50 9.88
C ALA A 85 5.52 2.48 10.72
N GLY A 86 5.96 2.75 11.95
CA GLY A 86 5.29 3.66 12.90
C GLY A 86 4.04 3.08 13.58
N THR A 87 3.75 1.80 13.37
CA THR A 87 2.57 1.13 13.92
C THR A 87 2.94 0.05 14.93
N THR A 88 2.21 0.00 16.05
CA THR A 88 2.30 -1.10 17.02
C THR A 88 1.53 -2.32 16.53
N ALA A 89 1.78 -3.50 17.12
CA ALA A 89 1.07 -4.72 16.78
C ALA A 89 -0.47 -4.60 16.91
N ARG A 90 -0.95 -3.88 17.94
CA ARG A 90 -2.39 -3.61 18.13
C ARG A 90 -2.96 -2.77 16.99
N GLN A 91 -2.24 -1.73 16.57
CA GLN A 91 -2.65 -0.89 15.43
C GLN A 91 -2.68 -1.69 14.13
N ARG A 92 -1.69 -2.56 13.90
CA ARG A 92 -1.66 -3.44 12.72
C ARG A 92 -2.86 -4.38 12.69
N THR A 93 -3.30 -4.92 13.82
CA THR A 93 -4.52 -5.75 13.90
C THR A 93 -5.77 -4.98 13.48
N VAL A 94 -5.92 -3.72 13.90
CA VAL A 94 -7.03 -2.86 13.46
C VAL A 94 -6.95 -2.56 11.96
N LEU A 95 -5.76 -2.24 11.46
CA LEU A 95 -5.55 -1.97 10.03
C LEU A 95 -5.88 -3.19 9.14
N ARG A 96 -5.48 -4.39 9.56
CA ARG A 96 -5.81 -5.64 8.85
C ARG A 96 -7.32 -5.87 8.77
N ARG A 97 -8.06 -5.66 9.88
CA ARG A 97 -9.53 -5.75 9.88
C ARG A 97 -10.14 -4.81 8.85
N ARG A 98 -9.74 -3.52 8.86
CA ARG A 98 -10.19 -2.53 7.87
C ARG A 98 -9.87 -2.93 6.41
N LEU A 99 -8.74 -3.59 6.18
CA LEU A 99 -8.38 -4.08 4.84
C LEU A 99 -9.26 -5.25 4.41
N VAL A 100 -9.56 -6.18 5.32
CA VAL A 100 -10.50 -7.28 5.06
C VAL A 100 -11.90 -6.74 4.78
N ASP A 101 -12.36 -5.75 5.56
CA ASP A 101 -13.69 -5.15 5.37
C ASP A 101 -13.82 -4.46 4.01
N ARG A 102 -12.75 -3.79 3.55
CA ARG A 102 -12.75 -3.02 2.30
C ARG A 102 -12.47 -3.85 1.04
N LEU A 103 -11.56 -4.82 1.12
CA LEU A 103 -11.02 -5.55 -0.04
C LEU A 103 -11.36 -7.05 -0.02
N GLY A 104 -12.04 -7.52 1.03
CA GLY A 104 -12.37 -8.92 1.23
C GLY A 104 -11.23 -9.75 1.85
N LYS A 105 -11.49 -11.05 2.02
CA LYS A 105 -10.56 -12.00 2.67
C LYS A 105 -9.21 -12.10 1.95
N ASN A 106 -9.20 -11.94 0.62
CA ASN A 106 -7.99 -12.01 -0.22
C ASN A 106 -7.33 -10.64 -0.45
N TRP A 107 -7.45 -9.71 0.51
CA TRP A 107 -6.91 -8.36 0.38
C TRP A 107 -5.39 -8.33 0.07
N VAL A 108 -4.63 -9.33 0.56
CA VAL A 108 -3.18 -9.42 0.31
C VAL A 108 -2.90 -9.53 -1.19
N ALA A 109 -3.64 -10.37 -1.91
CA ALA A 109 -3.50 -10.51 -3.35
C ALA A 109 -3.88 -9.21 -4.09
N VAL A 110 -4.94 -8.52 -3.66
CA VAL A 110 -5.37 -7.24 -4.24
C VAL A 110 -4.28 -6.18 -4.09
N VAL A 111 -3.67 -6.08 -2.91
CA VAL A 111 -2.57 -5.13 -2.65
C VAL A 111 -1.33 -5.49 -3.46
N ALA A 112 -0.96 -6.77 -3.52
CA ALA A 112 0.18 -7.23 -4.30
C ALA A 112 0.00 -6.96 -5.80
N GLU A 113 -1.19 -7.21 -6.34
CA GLU A 113 -1.54 -6.95 -7.72
C GLU A 113 -1.51 -5.44 -8.03
N THR A 114 -2.03 -4.61 -7.13
CA THR A 114 -1.96 -3.14 -7.26
C THR A 114 -0.51 -2.66 -7.33
N ASP A 115 0.38 -3.23 -6.51
CA ASP A 115 1.80 -2.87 -6.49
C ASP A 115 2.54 -3.33 -7.76
N ARG A 116 2.24 -4.54 -8.28
CA ARG A 116 2.76 -5.01 -9.58
C ARG A 116 2.35 -4.07 -10.70
N ASN A 117 1.06 -3.80 -10.84
CA ASN A 117 0.52 -2.88 -11.85
C ASN A 117 1.18 -1.49 -11.77
N ARG A 118 1.42 -0.99 -10.55
CA ARG A 118 2.10 0.30 -10.36
C ARG A 118 3.56 0.25 -10.83
N ARG A 119 4.28 -0.83 -10.54
CA ARG A 119 5.67 -1.02 -11.00
C ARG A 119 5.73 -1.12 -12.52
N GLU A 120 4.87 -1.93 -13.12
CA GLU A 120 4.77 -2.12 -14.57
C GLU A 120 4.45 -0.80 -15.29
N ARG A 121 3.49 -0.02 -14.77
CA ARG A 121 3.20 1.31 -15.31
C ARG A 121 4.39 2.25 -15.19
N ALA A 122 5.10 2.22 -14.06
CA ALA A 122 6.30 3.05 -13.87
C ALA A 122 7.45 2.63 -14.80
N THR A 123 7.62 1.34 -15.08
CA THR A 123 8.62 0.83 -16.04
C THR A 123 8.23 1.15 -17.47
N ALA A 124 6.96 0.96 -17.84
CA ALA A 124 6.44 1.28 -19.17
C ALA A 124 6.60 2.79 -19.45
N ALA A 125 6.29 3.65 -18.47
CA ALA A 125 6.49 5.09 -18.60
C ALA A 125 7.96 5.50 -18.82
N ARG A 126 8.94 4.70 -18.36
CA ARG A 126 10.37 4.94 -18.61
C ARG A 126 10.78 4.50 -20.02
N HIS A 127 10.28 3.36 -20.48
CA HIS A 127 10.69 2.77 -21.76
C HIS A 127 9.86 3.25 -22.96
N THR A 128 8.66 3.77 -22.71
CA THR A 128 7.73 4.25 -23.73
C THR A 128 7.24 5.64 -23.31
N PRO A 129 8.10 6.67 -23.42
CA PRO A 129 7.70 8.03 -23.10
C PRO A 129 6.61 8.51 -24.08
N LEU A 130 5.81 9.48 -23.63
CA LEU A 130 4.83 10.13 -24.50
C LEU A 130 5.53 10.75 -25.72
N THR A 131 4.91 10.63 -26.89
CA THR A 131 5.37 11.38 -28.05
C THR A 131 5.17 12.89 -27.83
N VAL A 132 5.85 13.74 -28.60
CA VAL A 132 5.65 15.20 -28.53
C VAL A 132 4.17 15.58 -28.74
N ARG A 133 3.48 14.87 -29.65
CA ARG A 133 2.05 15.07 -29.89
C ARG A 133 1.22 14.73 -28.66
N ASP A 134 1.48 13.57 -28.05
CA ASP A 134 0.71 13.12 -26.87
C ASP A 134 0.98 14.00 -25.66
N ALA A 135 2.23 14.43 -25.46
CA ALA A 135 2.59 15.39 -24.40
C ALA A 135 1.88 16.74 -24.60
N ARG A 136 1.76 17.22 -25.84
CA ARG A 136 1.01 18.43 -26.17
C ARG A 136 -0.48 18.27 -25.89
N LEU A 137 -1.07 17.12 -26.21
CA LEU A 137 -2.46 16.82 -25.90
C LEU A 137 -2.72 16.81 -24.39
N VAL A 138 -1.87 16.14 -23.60
CA VAL A 138 -1.97 16.13 -22.12
C VAL A 138 -1.85 17.54 -21.54
N ARG A 139 -0.98 18.38 -22.09
CA ARG A 139 -0.84 19.78 -21.67
C ARG A 139 -2.12 20.58 -21.96
N LEU A 140 -2.64 20.49 -23.19
CA LEU A 140 -3.86 21.18 -23.60
C LEU A 140 -5.08 20.73 -22.79
N ASP A 141 -5.21 19.43 -22.53
CA ASP A 141 -6.27 18.89 -21.66
C ASP A 141 -6.23 19.53 -20.28
N ARG A 142 -5.04 19.65 -19.69
CA ARG A 142 -4.88 20.30 -18.38
C ARG A 142 -5.20 21.79 -18.41
N GLU A 143 -4.89 22.49 -19.51
CA GLU A 143 -5.20 23.91 -19.69
C GLU A 143 -6.72 24.14 -19.85
N LEU A 144 -7.41 23.29 -20.62
CA LEU A 144 -8.83 23.44 -20.94
C LEU A 144 -9.76 22.83 -19.89
N ASN A 145 -9.43 21.65 -19.37
CA ASN A 145 -10.27 20.87 -18.45
C ASN A 145 -9.78 20.94 -17.00
N GLY A 146 -8.66 21.62 -16.75
CA GLY A 146 -8.03 21.69 -15.43
C GLY A 146 -7.27 20.40 -15.06
N PRO A 147 -6.66 20.35 -13.86
CA PRO A 147 -5.95 19.16 -13.42
C PRO A 147 -6.92 17.99 -13.18
N MET A 148 -6.55 16.80 -13.65
CA MET A 148 -7.31 15.58 -13.35
C MET A 148 -7.55 15.44 -11.84
N PRO A 149 -8.81 15.27 -11.39
CA PRO A 149 -9.13 15.23 -9.97
C PRO A 149 -8.50 13.99 -9.32
N ARG A 150 -7.88 14.19 -8.14
CA ARG A 150 -7.21 13.11 -7.39
C ARG A 150 -8.17 12.05 -6.89
N ILE A 151 -9.44 12.41 -6.69
CA ILE A 151 -10.54 11.52 -6.34
C ILE A 151 -11.52 11.58 -7.51
N ARG A 152 -11.70 10.46 -8.22
CA ARG A 152 -12.81 10.33 -9.17
C ARG A 152 -14.08 10.10 -8.37
N LEU A 153 -14.84 11.17 -8.16
CA LEU A 153 -16.23 11.02 -7.72
C LEU A 153 -16.98 10.22 -8.79
N PRO A 154 -17.87 9.28 -8.41
CA PRO A 154 -18.73 8.61 -9.38
C PRO A 154 -19.50 9.68 -10.15
N LEU A 155 -19.54 9.57 -11.48
CA LEU A 155 -20.36 10.46 -12.29
C LEU A 155 -21.83 10.28 -11.88
N THR A 156 -22.55 11.38 -11.71
CA THR A 156 -24.00 11.33 -11.51
C THR A 156 -24.66 10.72 -12.75
N HIS A 157 -25.87 10.18 -12.60
CA HIS A 157 -26.62 9.63 -13.74
C HIS A 157 -26.76 10.65 -14.87
N GLU A 158 -27.10 11.89 -14.52
CA GLU A 158 -27.22 13.00 -15.46
C GLU A 158 -25.90 13.30 -16.20
N GLN A 159 -24.76 13.29 -15.49
CA GLN A 159 -23.44 13.44 -16.12
C GLN A 159 -23.11 12.27 -17.07
N GLN A 160 -23.50 11.05 -16.71
CA GLN A 160 -23.30 9.87 -17.56
C GLN A 160 -24.13 9.99 -18.84
N GLU A 161 -25.40 10.38 -18.74
CA GLU A 161 -26.28 10.59 -19.89
C GLU A 161 -25.78 11.71 -20.79
N HIS A 162 -25.37 12.85 -20.22
CA HIS A 162 -24.82 13.97 -20.97
C HIS A 162 -23.53 13.58 -21.72
N ASN A 163 -22.59 12.92 -21.04
CA ASN A 163 -21.36 12.43 -21.67
C ASN A 163 -21.67 11.42 -22.79
N ARG A 164 -22.64 10.52 -22.56
CA ARG A 164 -23.06 9.53 -23.56
C ARG A 164 -23.69 10.19 -24.78
N ALA A 165 -24.55 11.19 -24.60
CA ALA A 165 -25.14 11.96 -25.70
C ALA A 165 -24.07 12.64 -26.54
N ARG A 166 -23.09 13.31 -25.91
CA ARG A 166 -21.96 13.96 -26.60
C ARG A 166 -21.11 12.97 -27.40
N LEU A 167 -20.78 11.82 -26.83
CA LEU A 167 -20.02 10.77 -27.53
C LEU A 167 -20.81 10.22 -28.73
N THR A 168 -22.11 10.00 -28.56
CA THR A 168 -22.98 9.49 -29.63
C THR A 168 -23.11 10.52 -30.76
N ALA A 169 -23.23 11.79 -30.44
CA ALA A 169 -23.28 12.89 -31.41
C ALA A 169 -21.97 13.00 -32.22
N GLY A 170 -20.82 12.96 -31.54
CA GLY A 170 -19.51 12.97 -32.17
C GLY A 170 -19.24 11.77 -33.09
N LEU A 171 -19.72 10.58 -32.73
CA LEU A 171 -19.62 9.37 -33.55
C LEU A 171 -20.56 9.38 -34.76
N THR A 172 -21.72 10.02 -34.64
CA THR A 172 -22.74 10.07 -35.71
C THR A 172 -22.60 11.29 -36.62
N GLY A 173 -21.62 12.16 -36.37
CA GLY A 173 -21.42 13.40 -37.13
C GLY A 173 -22.55 14.42 -36.96
N LYS A 174 -23.48 14.19 -36.03
CA LYS A 174 -24.55 15.13 -35.69
C LYS A 174 -24.00 16.13 -34.68
N THR A 175 -23.97 17.41 -35.03
CA THR A 175 -23.70 18.48 -34.07
C THR A 175 -24.78 18.49 -32.98
N VAL A 176 -24.36 18.51 -31.71
CA VAL A 176 -25.22 18.67 -30.53
C VAL A 176 -25.89 20.03 -30.55
#